data_AF-A0A358HU40-F1
#
_entry.id   AF-A0A358HU40-F1
#
_cell.length_a   1.000
_cell.length_b   1.000
_cell.length_c   1.000
_cell.angle_alpha   90.00
_cell.angle_beta   90.00
_cell.angle_gamma   90.00
#
_symmetry.space_group_name_H-M   'P 1'
#
loop_
_entity.id
_entity.type
_entity.pdbx_description
1 polymer ?
#
loop_
_entity_poly.entity_id
_entity_poly.type
_entity_poly.pdbx_seq_one_letter_code
_entity_poly.pdbx_strand_id
1 'polypeptide(L)' 'MNGLQLKLQKREKLADQLYGQILEQIVSGNLGEGTKLPSENEICASFGVSRPVVREALRKLQSDGLVYARQGV' A
#
# COMPACT_ATOMS: atom_id res chain seq x y z
N MET A 1 6.23 -18.79 28.24
CA MET A 1 6.03 -19.11 26.81
C MET A 1 6.87 -18.13 26.02
N ASN A 2 7.81 -18.63 25.22
CA ASN A 2 8.86 -17.82 24.58
C ASN A 2 8.26 -16.76 23.64
N GLY A 3 8.66 -15.51 23.86
CA GLY A 3 8.15 -14.34 23.16
C GLY A 3 8.57 -14.31 21.68
N LEU A 4 7.68 -13.78 20.84
CA LEU A 4 7.98 -13.49 19.44
C LEU A 4 9.05 -12.40 19.38
N GLN A 5 10.30 -12.79 19.10
CA GLN A 5 11.38 -11.84 18.84
C GLN A 5 11.64 -11.74 17.35
N LEU A 6 10.84 -10.93 16.66
CA LEU A 6 11.01 -10.63 15.24
C LEU A 6 12.10 -9.57 15.06
N LYS A 7 13.15 -9.88 14.29
CA LYS A 7 14.10 -8.90 13.76
C LYS A 7 14.26 -9.09 12.26
N LEU A 8 13.69 -8.19 11.49
CA LEU A 8 13.99 -7.99 10.07
C LEU A 8 14.66 -6.62 9.93
N GLN A 9 15.95 -6.62 9.59
CA GLN A 9 16.75 -5.42 9.36
C GLN A 9 17.36 -5.48 7.97
N LYS A 10 16.57 -5.04 7.00
CA LYS A 10 17.04 -4.39 5.78
C LYS A 10 16.21 -3.11 5.71
N ARG A 11 16.79 -1.97 5.34
CA ARG A 11 16.00 -0.72 5.15
C ARG A 11 14.83 -1.07 4.24
N GLU A 12 13.63 -1.04 4.80
CA GLU A 12 12.41 -1.35 4.06
C GLU A 12 12.30 -0.32 2.93
N LYS A 13 12.00 -0.79 1.72
CA LYS A 13 11.85 0.14 0.60
C LYS A 13 10.64 1.03 0.87
N LEU A 14 10.67 2.28 0.42
CA LEU A 14 9.53 3.18 0.56
C LEU A 14 8.24 2.59 -0.04
N ALA A 15 8.36 1.75 -1.08
CA ALA A 15 7.22 1.06 -1.68
C ALA A 15 6.62 0.00 -0.76
N ASP A 16 7.46 -0.69 0.01
CA ASP A 16 7.02 -1.70 0.99
C ASP A 16 6.34 -1.01 2.18
N GLN A 17 6.89 0.12 2.65
CA GLN A 17 6.26 0.95 3.68
C GLN A 17 4.91 1.49 3.24
N LEU A 18 4.83 2.06 2.03
CA LEU A 18 3.57 2.57 1.47
C LEU A 18 2.54 1.44 1.30
N TYR A 19 2.97 0.26 0.83
CA TYR A 19 2.13 -0.93 0.78
C TYR A 19 1.54 -1.25 2.16
N GLY A 20 2.38 -1.29 3.21
CA GLY A 20 1.94 -1.60 4.57
C GLY A 20 0.94 -0.59 5.10
N GLN A 21 1.16 0.70 4.85
CA GLN A 21 0.24 1.77 5.24
C GLN A 21 -1.12 1.65 4.55
N ILE A 22 -1.16 1.35 3.24
CA ILE A 22 -2.43 1.16 2.53
C ILE A 22 -3.12 -0.13 2.98
N LEU A 23 -2.37 -1.21 3.18
CA LEU A 23 -2.89 -2.48 3.69
C LEU A 23 -3.56 -2.28 5.05
N GLU A 24 -2.93 -1.52 5.95
CA GLU A 24 -3.49 -1.20 7.27
C GLU A 24 -4.86 -0.51 7.15
N GLN A 25 -5.01 0.42 6.20
CA GLN A 25 -6.30 1.07 5.94
C GLN A 25 -7.36 0.11 5.39
N ILE A 26 -6.97 -0.88 4.59
CA ILE A 26 -7.88 -1.91 4.08
C ILE A 26 -8.32 -2.85 5.21
N VAL A 27 -7.38 -3.39 6.00
CA VAL A 27 -7.70 -4.36 7.07
C VAL A 27 -8.42 -3.73 8.25
N SER A 28 -8.20 -2.45 8.52
CA SER A 28 -8.96 -1.69 9.52
C SER A 28 -10.37 -1.31 9.04
N GLY A 29 -10.67 -1.50 7.75
CA GLY A 29 -11.96 -1.15 7.15
C GLY A 29 -12.11 0.34 6.79
N ASN A 30 -11.09 1.17 7.00
CA ASN A 30 -11.10 2.57 6.57
C ASN A 30 -11.18 2.71 5.04
N LEU A 31 -10.59 1.75 4.32
CA LEU A 31 -10.81 1.54 2.89
C LEU A 31 -11.65 0.28 2.70
N GLY A 32 -12.98 0.48 2.64
CA GLY A 32 -13.92 -0.61 2.41
C GLY A 32 -13.85 -1.20 1.00
N GLU A 33 -14.34 -2.42 0.82
CA GLU A 33 -14.43 -3.06 -0.49
C GLU A 33 -15.16 -2.19 -1.52
N GLY A 34 -14.65 -2.19 -2.75
CA GLY A 34 -15.19 -1.37 -3.86
C GLY A 34 -14.92 0.13 -3.72
N THR A 35 -14.32 0.59 -2.62
CA THR A 35 -13.93 1.98 -2.44
C THR A 35 -12.84 2.34 -3.43
N LYS A 36 -13.01 3.47 -4.12
CA LYS A 36 -12.01 3.98 -5.04
C LYS A 36 -10.82 4.53 -4.25
N LEU A 37 -9.63 4.03 -4.55
CA LEU A 37 -8.39 4.61 -4.02
C LEU A 37 -8.18 6.03 -4.56
N PRO A 38 -7.48 6.90 -3.81
CA PRO A 38 -6.96 8.15 -4.35
C PRO A 38 -6.10 7.89 -5.58
N SER A 39 -6.03 8.85 -6.50
CA SER A 39 -5.15 8.75 -7.67
C SER A 39 -3.68 8.65 -7.26
N GLU A 40 -2.83 8.13 -8.15
CA GLU A 40 -1.39 8.05 -7.87
C GLU A 40 -0.79 9.41 -7.48
N ASN A 41 -1.28 10.50 -8.06
CA ASN A 41 -0.83 11.85 -7.74
C ASN A 41 -1.21 12.28 -6.32
N GLU A 42 -2.43 11.97 -5.91
CA GLU A 42 -2.90 12.26 -4.54
C GLU A 42 -2.11 11.43 -3.52
N ILE A 43 -1.87 10.14 -3.80
CA ILE A 43 -1.05 9.29 -2.94
C ILE A 43 0.39 9.82 -2.86
N CYS A 44 0.99 10.24 -3.98
CA CYS A 44 2.31 10.87 -3.97
C CYS A 44 2.35 12.09 -3.04
N ALA A 45 1.35 12.96 -3.14
CA ALA A 45 1.26 14.18 -2.34
C ALA A 45 1.03 13.88 -0.85
N SER A 46 0.14 12.94 -0.52
CA SER A 46 -0.20 12.59 0.86
C SER A 46 0.96 11.91 1.60
N PHE A 47 1.72 11.06 0.91
CA PHE A 47 2.81 10.28 1.53
C PHE A 47 4.20 10.86 1.28
N GLY A 48 4.32 11.92 0.48
CA GLY A 48 5.61 12.56 0.17
C GLY A 48 6.57 11.66 -0.60
N VAL A 49 6.05 10.76 -1.44
CA VAL A 49 6.85 9.80 -2.21
C VAL A 49 6.71 10.01 -3.72
N SER A 50 7.64 9.44 -4.50
CA SER A 50 7.64 9.55 -5.95
C SER A 50 6.64 8.59 -6.61
N ARG A 51 6.22 8.92 -7.84
CA ARG A 51 5.31 8.06 -8.63
C ARG A 51 5.79 6.62 -8.80
N PRO A 52 7.08 6.33 -9.06
CA PRO A 52 7.56 4.95 -9.13
C PRO A 52 7.33 4.16 -7.83
N VAL A 53 7.51 4.81 -6.66
CA VAL A 53 7.27 4.19 -5.35
C VAL A 53 5.78 3.85 -5.19
N VAL A 54 4.89 4.79 -5.53
CA VAL A 54 3.43 4.55 -5.51
C VAL A 54 3.04 3.41 -6.43
N ARG A 55 3.55 3.41 -7.67
CA ARG A 55 3.25 2.36 -8.65
C ARG A 55 3.75 0.99 -8.21
N GLU A 56 4.91 0.90 -7.58
CA GLU A 56 5.43 -0.36 -7.04
C GLU A 56 4.52 -0.88 -5.90
N ALA A 57 4.14 -0.01 -4.96
CA ALA A 57 3.24 -0.36 -3.87
C ALA A 57 1.86 -0.83 -4.37
N LEU A 58 1.25 -0.07 -5.30
CA LEU A 58 -0.04 -0.43 -5.89
C LEU A 58 0.02 -1.72 -6.71
N ARG A 59 1.12 -1.99 -7.42
CA ARG A 59 1.32 -3.26 -8.13
C ARG A 59 1.40 -4.44 -7.18
N LYS A 60 2.06 -4.28 -6.02
CA LYS A 60 2.09 -5.33 -4.99
C LYS A 60 0.69 -5.60 -4.44
N LEU A 61 -0.04 -4.55 -4.05
CA LEU A 61 -1.44 -4.69 -3.61
C LEU A 61 -2.30 -5.39 -4.67
N GLN A 62 -2.10 -5.08 -5.94
CA GLN A 62 -2.82 -5.71 -7.04
C GLN A 62 -2.44 -7.18 -7.21
N SER A 63 -1.15 -7.51 -7.11
CA SER A 63 -0.66 -8.89 -7.15
C SER A 63 -1.22 -9.73 -6.00
N ASP A 64 -1.44 -9.11 -4.85
CA ASP A 64 -2.02 -9.75 -3.66
C ASP A 64 -3.56 -9.80 -3.71
N GLY A 65 -4.18 -9.28 -4.77
CA GLY A 65 -5.63 -9.29 -4.97
C GLY A 65 -6.41 -8.30 -4.11
N LEU A 66 -5.73 -7.36 -3.45
CA LEU A 66 -6.35 -6.38 -2.55
C LEU A 66 -6.96 -5.19 -3.29
N VAL A 67 -6.46 -4.91 -4.49
CA VAL A 67 -6.91 -3.79 -5.33
C VAL A 67 -6.93 -4.23 -6.79
N TYR A 68 -7.71 -3.54 -7.62
CA TYR A 68 -7.70 -3.74 -9.06
C TYR A 68 -7.79 -2.41 -9.79
N ALA A 69 -7.17 -2.34 -10.97
CA ALA A 69 -7.33 -1.21 -11.86
C ALA A 69 -8.65 -1.35 -12.63
N ARG A 70 -9.43 -0.27 -12.69
CA ARG A 70 -10.57 -0.11 -13.59
C ARG A 70 -10.29 1.07 -14.50
N GLN A 71 -10.29 0.87 -15.82
CA GLN A 71 -10.27 2.01 -16.73
C GLN A 71 -11.57 2.81 -16.55
N GLY A 72 -11.42 4.12 -16.30
CA GLY A 72 -12.53 5.05 -16.42
C GLY A 72 -12.86 5.19 -17.90
N VAL A 73 -14.14 5.08 -18.24
CA VAL A 73 -14.67 5.43 -19.56
C VAL A 73 -14.65 6.94 -19.71
#